data_AF-A0A355BBT7-F1
#
_entry.id   AF-A0A355BBT7-F1
#
_cell.length_a   1.000
_cell.length_b   1.000
_cell.length_c   1.000
_cell.angle_alpha   90.00
_cell.angle_beta   90.00
_cell.angle_gamma   90.00
#
_symmetry.space_group_name_H-M   'P 1'
#
loop_
_entity.id
_entity.type
_entity.pdbx_description
1 polymer ?
#
loop_
_entity_poly.entity_id
_entity_poly.type
_entity_poly.pdbx_seq_one_letter_code
_entity_poly.pdbx_strand_id
1 'polypeptide(L)'
;MEKESLLNYIYRFFDIIVLMFIVFDFGYDFKENYNSPHVIGLIILSIALLGFNVFKFLKYKFKKNKNVALANIILLTLMLLAAFVVALLNLDFSFDYILQKIKSILEGGLIFYFLLRLLVLVRHIYDIYFNPAIVFVGSFLILVLSGAFLLMLPSATTKGITFTNAIFTSTSAVCVTGLTVVDTAKDFTLVGQSIILVLIQLGGIGILTFTSFFAFFFRGSSSFKEGLNTKDFIATEGLKDVFRAALNVVIFTLAVELLGAL
;
A
#
# COMPACT_ATOMS: atom_id res chain seq x y z
N MET A 1 8.46 28.46 -7.55
CA MET A 1 8.65 27.09 -7.02
C MET A 1 10.05 27.03 -6.45
N GLU A 2 10.23 27.16 -5.13
CA GLU A 2 11.54 26.86 -4.52
C GLU A 2 11.87 25.41 -4.84
N LYS A 3 13.03 25.16 -5.47
CA LYS A 3 13.51 23.80 -5.70
C LYS A 3 13.67 23.15 -4.32
N GLU A 4 12.82 22.18 -4.00
CA GLU A 4 13.06 21.34 -2.82
C GLU A 4 14.47 20.74 -2.97
N SER A 5 15.31 20.97 -1.95
CA SER A 5 16.63 20.35 -1.88
C SER A 5 16.49 18.83 -2.00
N LEU A 6 17.44 18.18 -2.69
CA LEU A 6 17.58 16.72 -2.75
C LEU A 6 17.46 16.06 -1.37
N LEU A 7 17.88 16.76 -0.32
CA LEU A 7 17.78 16.35 1.07
C LEU A 7 16.33 16.16 1.55
N ASN A 8 15.39 16.99 1.09
CA ASN A 8 13.97 16.86 1.42
C ASN A 8 13.33 15.64 0.74
N TYR A 9 13.75 15.32 -0.48
CA TYR A 9 13.32 14.10 -1.18
C TYR A 9 13.80 12.84 -0.45
N ILE A 10 15.09 12.79 -0.11
CA ILE A 10 15.68 11.69 0.65
C ILE A 10 14.95 11.53 1.98
N TYR A 11 14.79 12.61 2.75
CA TYR A 11 14.08 12.58 4.02
C TYR A 11 12.62 12.13 3.90
N ARG A 12 11.96 12.51 2.79
CA ARG A 12 10.57 12.15 2.54
C ARG A 12 10.41 10.66 2.32
N PHE A 13 11.31 10.00 1.58
CA PHE A 13 11.21 8.58 1.16
C PHE A 13 12.20 7.62 1.83
N PHE A 14 13.00 8.10 2.78
CA PHE A 14 13.98 7.31 3.52
C PHE A 14 13.38 6.05 4.18
N ASP A 15 12.13 6.14 4.63
CA ASP A 15 11.40 5.01 5.21
C ASP A 15 11.17 3.86 4.23
N ILE A 16 11.03 4.12 2.92
CA ILE A 16 10.92 3.08 1.89
C ILE A 16 12.24 2.32 1.77
N ILE A 17 13.37 3.03 1.83
CA ILE A 17 14.71 2.43 1.76
C ILE A 17 14.97 1.57 3.00
N VAL A 18 14.64 2.09 4.18
CA VAL A 18 14.74 1.34 5.45
C VAL A 18 13.87 0.10 5.41
N LEU A 19 12.63 0.19 4.91
CA LEU A 19 11.78 -0.99 4.75
C LEU A 19 12.33 -1.98 3.74
N MET A 20 12.80 -1.53 2.58
CA MET A 20 13.36 -2.42 1.57
C MET A 20 14.58 -3.17 2.13
N PHE A 21 15.48 -2.48 2.82
CA PHE A 21 16.64 -3.10 3.45
C PHE A 21 16.24 -4.15 4.49
N ILE A 22 15.28 -3.85 5.36
CA ILE A 22 14.84 -4.77 6.41
C ILE A 22 14.02 -5.92 5.85
N VAL A 23 13.12 -5.68 4.91
CA VAL A 23 12.39 -6.74 4.21
C VAL A 23 13.37 -7.69 3.53
N PHE A 24 14.50 -7.20 3.03
CA PHE A 24 15.57 -8.03 2.47
C PHE A 24 16.38 -8.77 3.55
N ASP A 25 16.79 -8.07 4.61
CA ASP A 25 17.64 -8.63 5.69
C ASP A 25 16.89 -9.67 6.53
N PHE A 26 15.66 -9.37 6.92
CA PHE A 26 14.79 -10.24 7.72
C PHE A 26 13.95 -11.22 6.90
N GLY A 27 13.88 -11.01 5.58
CA GLY A 27 13.19 -11.89 4.66
C GLY A 27 14.03 -13.06 4.20
N TYR A 28 15.37 -13.02 4.22
CA TYR A 28 16.20 -14.09 3.65
C TYR A 28 16.75 -15.12 4.64
N ASP A 29 16.63 -14.90 5.95
CA ASP A 29 17.18 -15.84 6.95
C ASP A 29 16.17 -16.96 7.27
N PHE A 30 16.30 -18.07 6.56
CA PHE A 30 15.38 -19.21 6.51
C PHE A 30 15.65 -20.30 7.56
N LYS A 31 16.57 -20.11 8.51
CA LYS A 31 16.70 -21.10 9.57
C LYS A 31 15.53 -20.93 10.53
N GLU A 32 14.73 -22.00 10.65
CA GLU A 32 13.57 -22.24 11.53
C GLU A 32 13.82 -22.01 13.04
N ASN A 33 14.74 -21.13 13.40
CA ASN A 33 14.70 -20.57 14.73
C ASN A 33 13.60 -19.50 14.72
N TYR A 34 12.50 -19.83 15.40
CA TYR A 34 11.60 -18.89 16.07
C TYR A 34 12.39 -18.06 17.10
N ASN A 35 13.38 -17.33 16.60
CA ASN A 35 14.25 -16.52 17.41
C ASN A 35 13.39 -15.33 17.82
N SER A 36 13.01 -15.28 19.09
CA SER A 36 12.50 -14.08 19.78
C SER A 36 13.17 -12.78 19.30
N PRO A 37 14.48 -12.73 18.93
CA PRO A 37 15.07 -11.52 18.35
C PRO A 37 14.41 -11.00 17.06
N HIS A 38 13.84 -11.85 16.19
CA HIS A 38 13.22 -11.41 14.93
C HIS A 38 11.95 -10.60 15.18
N VAL A 39 11.05 -11.13 16.03
CA VAL A 39 9.81 -10.42 16.41
C VAL A 39 10.12 -9.12 17.14
N ILE A 40 11.14 -9.14 18.01
CA ILE A 40 11.63 -7.93 18.68
C ILE A 40 12.12 -6.89 17.65
N GLY A 41 12.87 -7.32 16.64
CA GLY A 41 13.31 -6.46 15.54
C GLY A 41 12.15 -5.79 14.79
N LEU A 42 11.09 -6.55 14.47
CA LEU A 42 9.89 -6.02 13.82
C LEU A 42 9.13 -5.00 14.70
N ILE A 43 9.06 -5.24 16.01
CA ILE A 43 8.45 -4.30 16.97
C ILE A 43 9.26 -3.01 17.04
N ILE A 44 10.59 -3.12 17.21
CA ILE A 44 11.51 -1.98 17.27
C ILE A 44 11.39 -1.15 15.99
N LEU A 45 11.38 -1.79 14.83
CA LEU A 45 11.20 -1.11 13.55
C LEU A 45 9.87 -0.36 13.48
N SER A 46 8.78 -1.02 13.86
CA SER A 46 7.44 -0.41 13.83
C SER A 46 7.38 0.84 14.70
N ILE A 47 7.98 0.79 15.90
CA ILE A 47 8.09 1.93 16.81
C ILE A 47 8.99 3.03 16.22
N ALA A 48 10.14 2.66 15.65
CA ALA A 48 11.06 3.61 15.03
C ALA A 48 10.41 4.34 13.85
N LEU A 49 9.69 3.62 12.99
CA LEU A 49 8.91 4.20 11.88
C LEU A 49 7.80 5.11 12.40
N LEU A 50 7.10 4.72 13.47
CA LEU A 50 6.07 5.56 14.09
C LEU A 50 6.69 6.86 14.59
N GLY A 51 7.79 6.80 15.34
CA GLY A 51 8.53 7.97 15.82
C GLY A 51 9.01 8.86 14.67
N PHE A 52 9.55 8.26 13.60
CA PHE A 52 9.98 8.99 12.41
C PHE A 52 8.82 9.70 11.70
N ASN A 53 7.64 9.09 11.62
CA ASN A 53 6.46 9.72 11.03
C ASN A 53 5.86 10.82 11.92
N VAL A 54 5.89 10.66 13.25
CA VAL A 54 5.55 11.73 14.19
C VAL A 54 6.49 12.92 14.01
N PHE A 55 7.80 12.68 13.92
CA PHE A 55 8.79 13.73 13.65
C PHE A 55 8.54 14.43 12.31
N LYS A 56 8.24 13.69 11.23
CA LYS A 56 7.79 14.25 9.94
C LYS A 56 6.56 15.14 10.10
N PHE A 57 5.55 14.68 10.84
CA PHE A 57 4.30 15.42 11.04
C PHE A 57 4.54 16.76 11.73
N LEU A 58 5.42 16.80 12.75
CA LEU A 58 5.79 18.03 13.44
C LEU A 58 6.58 18.99 12.54
N LYS A 59 7.52 18.47 11.73
CA LYS A 59 8.42 19.28 10.89
C LYS A 59 7.78 19.79 9.60
N TYR A 60 6.81 19.08 9.03
CA TYR A 60 6.20 19.47 7.76
C TYR A 60 5.39 20.76 7.87
N LYS A 61 5.79 21.79 7.10
CA LYS A 61 5.03 23.04 6.98
C LYS A 61 3.79 22.91 6.11
N PHE A 62 3.81 22.04 5.09
CA PHE A 62 2.70 21.90 4.13
C PHE A 62 1.63 20.90 4.58
N LYS A 63 0.36 21.30 4.47
CA LYS A 63 -0.82 20.49 4.85
C LYS A 63 -0.90 19.14 4.09
N LYS A 64 -0.58 19.11 2.79
CA LYS A 64 -0.56 17.88 1.96
C LYS A 64 0.42 16.83 2.54
N ASN A 65 1.61 17.26 2.96
CA ASN A 65 2.62 16.35 3.51
C ASN A 65 2.28 15.90 4.94
N LYS A 66 1.64 16.78 5.73
CA LYS A 66 1.11 16.44 7.07
C LYS A 66 0.05 15.35 7.01
N ASN A 67 -0.88 15.41 6.06
CA ASN A 67 -1.92 14.39 5.92
C ASN A 67 -1.34 12.99 5.62
N VAL A 68 -0.29 12.92 4.79
CA VAL A 68 0.41 11.64 4.52
C VAL A 68 1.10 11.11 5.78
N ALA A 69 1.80 11.98 6.53
CA ALA A 69 2.42 11.58 7.78
C ALA A 69 1.38 11.13 8.83
N LEU A 70 0.22 11.79 8.89
CA LEU A 70 -0.88 11.41 9.77
C LEU A 70 -1.47 10.05 9.41
N ALA A 71 -1.73 9.79 8.12
CA ALA A 71 -2.21 8.48 7.66
C ALA A 71 -1.23 7.35 8.03
N ASN A 72 0.07 7.59 7.84
CA ASN A 72 1.13 6.67 8.25
C ASN A 72 1.13 6.40 9.77
N ILE A 73 0.97 7.45 10.58
CA ILE A 73 0.91 7.33 12.05
C ILE A 73 -0.30 6.49 12.45
N ILE A 74 -1.49 6.79 11.91
CA ILE A 74 -2.71 6.05 12.21
C ILE A 74 -2.52 4.57 11.86
N LEU A 75 -1.98 4.27 10.68
CA LEU A 75 -1.76 2.90 10.25
C LEU A 75 -0.83 2.13 11.20
N LEU A 76 0.35 2.68 11.49
CA LEU A 76 1.33 2.04 12.37
C LEU A 76 0.79 1.89 13.79
N THR A 77 0.00 2.85 14.26
CA THR A 77 -0.65 2.77 15.59
C THR A 77 -1.70 1.68 15.62
N LEU A 78 -2.57 1.58 14.61
CA LEU A 78 -3.58 0.52 14.51
C LEU A 78 -2.94 -0.86 14.41
N MET A 79 -1.86 -1.00 13.63
CA MET A 79 -1.11 -2.24 13.51
C MET A 79 -0.52 -2.68 14.86
N LEU A 80 0.13 -1.76 15.59
CA LEU A 80 0.69 -2.04 16.91
C LEU A 80 -0.40 -2.35 17.94
N LEU A 81 -1.53 -1.67 17.88
CA LEU A 81 -2.68 -1.93 18.75
C LEU A 81 -3.27 -3.32 18.46
N ALA A 82 -3.44 -3.69 17.18
CA ALA A 82 -3.90 -5.03 16.80
C ALA A 82 -2.95 -6.12 17.30
N ALA A 83 -1.63 -5.92 17.16
CA ALA A 83 -0.63 -6.84 17.70
C ALA A 83 -0.73 -6.97 19.23
N PHE A 84 -0.93 -5.85 19.94
CA PHE A 84 -1.11 -5.82 21.39
C PHE A 84 -2.40 -6.53 21.84
N VAL A 85 -3.53 -6.28 21.17
CA VAL A 85 -4.81 -6.95 21.46
C VAL A 85 -4.69 -8.46 21.25
N VAL A 86 -4.04 -8.91 20.17
CA VAL A 86 -3.83 -10.33 19.92
C VAL A 86 -2.90 -10.96 20.96
N ALA A 87 -1.91 -10.21 21.46
CA ALA A 87 -1.10 -10.67 22.59
C ALA A 87 -1.96 -10.88 23.86
N LEU A 88 -2.87 -9.94 24.15
CA LEU A 88 -3.74 -9.98 25.32
C LEU A 88 -4.76 -11.12 25.26
N LEU A 89 -5.34 -11.38 24.08
CA LEU A 89 -6.35 -12.43 23.88
C LEU A 89 -5.78 -13.85 23.93
N ASN A 90 -4.46 -14.01 23.78
CA ASN A 90 -3.81 -15.31 23.73
C ASN A 90 -2.89 -15.56 24.93
N LEU A 91 -3.10 -14.84 26.05
CA LEU A 91 -2.27 -14.97 27.26
C LEU A 91 -2.28 -16.39 27.86
N ASP A 92 -3.32 -17.18 27.58
CA ASP A 92 -3.45 -18.57 28.05
C ASP A 92 -2.58 -19.56 27.25
N PHE A 93 -2.01 -19.15 26.12
CA PHE A 93 -1.17 -19.98 25.26
C PHE A 93 0.33 -19.79 25.53
N SER A 94 1.16 -20.66 24.96
CA SER A 94 2.62 -20.55 25.06
C SER A 94 3.14 -19.24 24.46
N PHE A 95 4.25 -18.74 25.02
CA PHE A 95 4.89 -17.50 24.57
C PHE A 95 5.25 -17.54 23.08
N ASP A 96 5.71 -18.70 22.58
CA ASP A 96 6.07 -18.89 21.17
C ASP A 96 4.84 -18.76 20.24
N TYR A 97 3.69 -19.26 20.67
CA TYR A 97 2.44 -19.15 19.91
C TYR A 97 1.98 -17.69 19.79
N ILE A 98 2.07 -16.94 20.90
CA ILE A 98 1.76 -15.51 20.92
C ILE A 98 2.70 -14.74 19.97
N LEU A 99 4.00 -15.01 20.03
CA LEU A 99 5.00 -14.38 19.16
C LEU A 99 4.72 -14.65 17.67
N GLN A 100 4.31 -15.86 17.30
CA GLN A 100 4.00 -16.19 15.91
C GLN A 100 2.78 -15.43 15.37
N LYS A 101 1.73 -15.28 16.20
CA LYS A 101 0.56 -14.48 15.84
C LYS A 101 0.91 -12.99 15.70
N ILE A 102 1.70 -12.45 16.62
CA ILE A 102 2.19 -11.06 16.56
C ILE A 102 3.05 -10.84 15.31
N LYS A 103 3.99 -11.75 15.01
CA LYS A 103 4.86 -11.69 13.83
C LYS A 103 4.06 -11.55 12.54
N SER A 104 3.01 -12.36 12.37
CA SER A 104 2.17 -12.34 11.18
C SER A 104 1.46 -10.99 10.99
N ILE A 105 0.98 -10.38 12.09
CA ILE A 105 0.33 -9.05 12.07
C ILE A 105 1.32 -7.96 11.71
N LEU A 106 2.52 -7.99 12.30
CA LEU A 106 3.57 -6.99 12.06
C LEU A 106 4.10 -7.08 10.63
N GLU A 107 4.39 -8.28 10.12
CA GLU A 107 4.87 -8.47 8.73
C GLU A 107 3.82 -7.99 7.72
N GLY A 108 2.56 -8.42 7.87
CA GLY A 108 1.48 -7.97 7.00
C GLY A 108 1.26 -6.46 7.04
N GLY A 109 1.24 -5.87 8.23
CA GLY A 109 1.04 -4.43 8.40
C GLY A 109 2.22 -3.59 7.88
N LEU A 110 3.47 -4.05 8.04
CA LEU A 110 4.65 -3.39 7.49
C LEU A 110 4.72 -3.49 5.97
N ILE A 111 4.33 -4.62 5.39
CA ILE A 111 4.17 -4.77 3.94
C ILE A 111 3.10 -3.82 3.41
N PHE A 112 1.96 -3.73 4.10
CA PHE A 112 0.90 -2.79 3.73
C PHE A 112 1.37 -1.33 3.82
N TYR A 113 2.12 -1.00 4.88
CA TYR A 113 2.78 0.30 5.01
C TYR A 113 3.76 0.56 3.85
N PHE A 114 4.61 -0.40 3.49
CA PHE A 114 5.52 -0.29 2.34
C PHE A 114 4.77 0.04 1.05
N LEU A 115 3.69 -0.71 0.76
CA LEU A 115 2.88 -0.53 -0.44
C LEU A 115 2.23 0.85 -0.47
N LEU A 116 1.67 1.33 0.64
CA LEU A 116 1.13 2.70 0.75
C LEU A 116 2.19 3.77 0.49
N ARG A 117 3.42 3.57 1.00
CA ARG A 117 4.53 4.50 0.79
C ARG A 117 5.00 4.50 -0.66
N LEU A 118 5.08 3.32 -1.27
CA LEU A 118 5.38 3.16 -2.69
C LEU A 118 4.36 3.91 -3.55
N LEU A 119 3.05 3.81 -3.25
CA LEU A 119 2.01 4.55 -3.97
C LEU A 119 2.21 6.07 -3.89
N VAL A 120 2.60 6.60 -2.73
CA VAL A 120 2.89 8.04 -2.56
C VAL A 120 4.13 8.45 -3.35
N LEU A 121 5.17 7.61 -3.39
CA LEU A 121 6.36 7.83 -4.22
C LEU A 121 5.99 7.86 -5.70
N VAL A 122 5.24 6.87 -6.14
CA VAL A 122 4.74 6.73 -7.51
C VAL A 122 3.93 7.96 -7.91
N ARG A 123 2.97 8.39 -7.09
CA ARG A 123 2.21 9.63 -7.30
C ARG A 123 3.13 10.85 -7.44
N HIS A 124 4.18 10.94 -6.63
CA HIS A 124 5.08 12.08 -6.64
C HIS A 124 6.00 12.10 -7.88
N ILE A 125 6.44 10.93 -8.35
CA ILE A 125 7.12 10.77 -9.65
C ILE A 125 6.18 11.23 -10.77
N TYR A 126 4.88 10.94 -10.65
CA TYR A 126 3.89 11.34 -11.65
C TYR A 126 3.48 12.80 -11.64
N ASP A 127 3.55 13.50 -10.51
CA ASP A 127 3.38 14.95 -10.47
C ASP A 127 4.47 15.68 -11.31
N ILE A 128 5.53 14.98 -11.76
CA ILE A 128 6.61 15.49 -12.63
C ILE A 128 6.32 15.24 -14.13
N TYR A 129 5.45 14.29 -14.49
CA TYR A 129 5.18 13.89 -15.89
C TYR A 129 3.75 14.29 -16.36
N PHE A 130 3.66 14.98 -17.50
CA PHE A 130 2.40 15.61 -17.98
C PHE A 130 1.43 14.69 -18.75
N ASN A 131 1.75 13.41 -19.00
CA ASN A 131 0.87 12.51 -19.78
C ASN A 131 0.11 11.51 -18.89
N PRO A 132 -1.21 11.66 -18.70
CA PRO A 132 -2.03 10.79 -17.84
C PRO A 132 -2.01 9.31 -18.21
N ALA A 133 -1.86 8.97 -19.50
CA ALA A 133 -1.80 7.58 -19.94
C ALA A 133 -0.49 6.91 -19.51
N ILE A 134 0.64 7.61 -19.64
CA ILE A 134 1.95 7.13 -19.18
C ILE A 134 1.95 6.98 -17.66
N VAL A 135 1.36 7.94 -16.95
CA VAL A 135 1.17 7.89 -15.50
C VAL A 135 0.40 6.64 -15.08
N PHE A 136 -0.69 6.33 -15.77
CA PHE A 136 -1.49 5.15 -15.46
C PHE A 136 -0.73 3.85 -15.74
N VAL A 137 -0.21 3.67 -16.94
CA VAL A 137 0.53 2.45 -17.33
C VAL A 137 1.74 2.25 -16.43
N GLY A 138 2.51 3.31 -16.16
CA GLY A 138 3.63 3.24 -15.26
C GLY A 138 3.23 2.86 -13.84
N SER A 139 2.08 3.36 -13.34
CA SER A 139 1.65 3.08 -11.95
C SER A 139 1.36 1.59 -11.77
N PHE A 140 0.71 0.97 -12.76
CA PHE A 140 0.49 -0.46 -12.84
C PHE A 140 1.81 -1.21 -12.94
N LEU A 141 2.73 -0.78 -13.80
CA LEU A 141 4.03 -1.43 -13.96
C LEU A 141 4.84 -1.45 -12.66
N ILE A 142 4.89 -0.32 -11.94
CA ILE A 142 5.62 -0.23 -10.66
C ILE A 142 4.97 -1.12 -9.60
N LEU A 143 3.63 -1.14 -9.53
CA LEU A 143 2.91 -2.01 -8.60
C LEU A 143 3.15 -3.49 -8.91
N VAL A 144 3.11 -3.89 -10.18
CA VAL A 144 3.38 -5.26 -10.62
C VAL A 144 4.81 -5.69 -10.30
N LEU A 145 5.80 -4.85 -10.62
CA LEU A 145 7.20 -5.18 -10.33
C LEU A 145 7.45 -5.26 -8.83
N SER A 146 6.90 -4.31 -8.06
CA SER A 146 7.05 -4.32 -6.61
C SER A 146 6.35 -5.50 -5.97
N GLY A 147 5.15 -5.85 -6.43
CA GLY A 147 4.42 -7.04 -5.99
C GLY A 147 5.15 -8.34 -6.34
N ALA A 148 5.75 -8.43 -7.53
CA ALA A 148 6.58 -9.57 -7.92
C ALA A 148 7.78 -9.74 -7.00
N PHE A 149 8.51 -8.66 -6.69
CA PHE A 149 9.63 -8.71 -5.75
C PHE A 149 9.16 -9.08 -4.34
N LEU A 150 8.03 -8.56 -3.88
CA LEU A 150 7.46 -8.90 -2.58
C LEU A 150 7.04 -10.38 -2.50
N LEU A 151 6.47 -10.95 -3.56
CA LEU A 151 6.08 -12.36 -3.61
C LEU A 151 7.27 -13.30 -3.73
N MET A 152 8.41 -12.83 -4.25
CA MET A 152 9.65 -13.59 -4.27
C MET A 152 10.34 -13.66 -2.91
N LEU A 153 9.85 -12.95 -1.89
CA LEU A 153 10.39 -13.13 -0.56
C LEU A 153 10.20 -14.60 -0.10
N PRO A 154 11.23 -15.20 0.49
CA PRO A 154 11.14 -16.44 1.27
C PRO A 154 9.91 -16.52 2.17
N SER A 155 9.64 -15.45 2.94
CA SER A 155 8.53 -15.42 3.88
C SER A 155 7.16 -15.44 3.19
N ALA A 156 7.08 -15.12 1.90
CA ALA A 156 5.83 -15.08 1.14
C ALA A 156 5.42 -16.45 0.57
N THR A 157 6.36 -17.40 0.44
CA THR A 157 6.10 -18.70 -0.22
C THR A 157 6.66 -19.87 0.56
N THR A 158 6.01 -21.04 0.45
CA THR A 158 6.42 -22.23 1.22
C THR A 158 7.64 -22.94 0.63
N LYS A 159 7.83 -22.84 -0.69
CA LYS A 159 8.93 -23.53 -1.42
C LYS A 159 9.75 -22.60 -2.32
N GLY A 160 9.57 -21.29 -2.20
CA GLY A 160 10.08 -20.33 -3.18
C GLY A 160 9.24 -20.28 -4.46
N ILE A 161 9.36 -19.19 -5.22
CA ILE A 161 8.66 -18.99 -6.49
C ILE A 161 9.61 -18.43 -7.54
N THR A 162 9.46 -18.87 -8.79
CA THR A 162 10.25 -18.32 -9.91
C THR A 162 9.80 -16.89 -10.21
N PHE A 163 10.72 -16.05 -10.71
CA PHE A 163 10.39 -14.66 -11.08
C PHE A 163 9.22 -14.59 -12.08
N THR A 164 9.17 -15.49 -13.06
CA THR A 164 8.09 -15.57 -14.05
C THR A 164 6.73 -15.84 -13.40
N ASN A 165 6.68 -16.74 -12.42
CA ASN A 165 5.43 -17.02 -11.71
C ASN A 165 5.06 -15.87 -10.76
N ALA A 166 6.04 -15.23 -10.12
CA ALA A 166 5.80 -14.08 -9.24
C ALA A 166 5.26 -12.87 -10.00
N ILE A 167 5.85 -12.52 -11.15
CA ILE A 167 5.37 -11.41 -11.98
C ILE A 167 4.00 -11.71 -12.61
N PHE A 168 3.73 -12.97 -12.99
CA PHE A 168 2.41 -13.38 -13.47
C PHE A 168 1.36 -13.24 -12.37
N THR A 169 1.60 -13.81 -11.19
CA THR A 169 0.68 -13.72 -10.04
C THR A 169 0.46 -12.27 -9.63
N SER A 170 1.52 -11.45 -9.57
CA SER A 170 1.39 -10.02 -9.26
C SER A 170 0.59 -9.27 -10.31
N THR A 171 0.78 -9.56 -11.60
CA THR A 171 -0.01 -8.96 -12.68
C THR A 171 -1.48 -9.36 -12.58
N SER A 172 -1.74 -10.64 -12.35
CA SER A 172 -3.08 -11.18 -12.21
C SER A 172 -3.85 -10.55 -11.05
N ALA A 173 -3.18 -10.40 -9.90
CA ALA A 173 -3.71 -9.73 -8.71
C ALA A 173 -4.00 -8.25 -8.97
N VAL A 174 -3.02 -7.49 -9.47
CA VAL A 174 -3.18 -6.04 -9.74
C VAL A 174 -4.23 -5.77 -10.83
N CYS A 175 -4.36 -6.64 -11.83
CA CYS A 175 -5.40 -6.52 -12.85
C CYS A 175 -6.74 -7.14 -12.44
N VAL A 176 -6.82 -7.75 -11.25
CA VAL A 176 -8.04 -8.41 -10.71
C VAL A 176 -8.61 -9.46 -11.69
N THR A 177 -7.72 -10.22 -12.35
CA THR A 177 -8.12 -11.23 -13.36
C THR A 177 -8.39 -12.60 -12.76
N GLY A 178 -7.77 -12.94 -11.62
CA GLY A 178 -8.03 -14.19 -10.90
C GLY A 178 -7.33 -15.42 -11.47
N LEU A 179 -6.42 -15.28 -12.44
CA LEU A 179 -5.62 -16.37 -12.97
C LEU A 179 -4.45 -16.71 -12.04
N THR A 180 -4.22 -17.99 -11.77
CA THR A 180 -3.13 -18.46 -10.92
C THR A 180 -2.28 -19.49 -11.67
N VAL A 181 -0.95 -19.39 -11.52
CA VAL A 181 0.02 -20.34 -12.09
C VAL A 181 0.54 -21.35 -11.06
N VAL A 182 0.31 -21.06 -9.79
CA VAL A 182 0.63 -21.88 -8.61
C VAL A 182 -0.55 -21.80 -7.63
N ASP A 183 -0.70 -22.76 -6.73
CA ASP A 183 -1.86 -22.85 -5.84
C ASP A 183 -1.76 -21.78 -4.74
N THR A 184 -2.63 -20.75 -4.79
CA THR A 184 -2.58 -19.63 -3.84
C THR A 184 -2.72 -20.06 -2.38
N ALA A 185 -3.51 -21.11 -2.12
CA ALA A 185 -3.78 -21.56 -0.76
C ALA A 185 -2.62 -22.41 -0.20
N LYS A 186 -1.89 -23.13 -1.06
CA LYS A 186 -0.83 -24.05 -0.63
C LYS A 186 0.58 -23.50 -0.77
N ASP A 187 0.84 -22.72 -1.82
CA ASP A 187 2.19 -22.30 -2.18
C ASP A 187 2.57 -20.95 -1.56
N PHE A 188 1.59 -20.12 -1.19
CA PHE A 188 1.81 -18.87 -0.49
C PHE A 188 1.52 -19.00 1.00
N THR A 189 2.38 -18.40 1.82
CA THR A 189 2.16 -18.24 3.25
C THR A 189 1.09 -17.19 3.51
N LEU A 190 0.69 -17.02 4.77
CA LEU A 190 -0.19 -15.91 5.17
C LEU A 190 0.36 -14.54 4.75
N VAL A 191 1.68 -14.37 4.73
CA VAL A 191 2.33 -13.15 4.25
C VAL A 191 2.13 -12.98 2.76
N GLY A 192 2.35 -14.03 1.97
CA GLY A 192 2.13 -14.02 0.52
C GLY A 192 0.67 -13.77 0.13
N GLN A 193 -0.25 -14.42 0.83
CA GLN A 193 -1.69 -14.22 0.64
C GLN A 193 -2.10 -12.78 0.97
N SER A 194 -1.54 -12.20 2.03
CA SER A 194 -1.78 -10.79 2.39
C SER A 194 -1.25 -9.84 1.31
N ILE A 195 -0.06 -10.11 0.74
CA ILE A 195 0.47 -9.33 -0.40
C ILE A 195 -0.51 -9.39 -1.57
N ILE A 196 -0.99 -10.59 -1.94
CA ILE A 196 -1.93 -10.78 -3.05
C ILE A 196 -3.23 -10.00 -2.82
N LEU A 197 -3.81 -10.08 -1.61
CA LEU A 197 -5.03 -9.33 -1.25
C LEU A 197 -4.84 -7.83 -1.39
N VAL A 198 -3.71 -7.29 -0.91
CA VAL A 198 -3.41 -5.86 -1.06
C VAL A 198 -3.26 -5.49 -2.53
N LEU A 199 -2.57 -6.30 -3.33
CA LEU A 199 -2.41 -6.05 -4.77
C LEU A 199 -3.77 -6.04 -5.50
N ILE A 200 -4.69 -6.94 -5.15
CA ILE A 200 -6.06 -6.95 -5.66
C ILE A 200 -6.77 -5.63 -5.34
N GLN A 201 -6.70 -5.18 -4.08
CA GLN A 201 -7.36 -3.94 -3.67
C GLN A 201 -6.78 -2.72 -4.38
N LEU A 202 -5.46 -2.62 -4.45
CA LEU A 202 -4.79 -1.50 -5.12
C LEU A 202 -5.08 -1.49 -6.62
N GLY A 203 -5.13 -2.67 -7.23
CA GLY A 203 -5.55 -2.88 -8.61
C GLY A 203 -6.95 -2.38 -8.90
N GLY A 204 -7.93 -2.83 -8.10
CA GLY A 204 -9.32 -2.44 -8.22
C GLY A 204 -9.52 -0.92 -8.10
N ILE A 205 -8.88 -0.29 -7.11
CA ILE A 205 -8.93 1.18 -6.93
C ILE A 205 -8.30 1.92 -8.13
N GLY A 206 -7.21 1.39 -8.67
CA GLY A 206 -6.52 1.95 -9.84
C GLY A 206 -7.42 1.98 -11.08
N ILE A 207 -8.09 0.87 -11.38
CA ILE A 207 -9.02 0.77 -12.53
C ILE A 207 -10.20 1.73 -12.37
N LEU A 208 -10.80 1.82 -11.19
CA LEU A 208 -11.95 2.69 -10.91
C LEU A 208 -11.61 4.18 -11.06
N THR A 209 -10.44 4.58 -10.56
CA THR A 209 -9.97 5.96 -10.67
C THR A 209 -9.74 6.35 -12.12
N PHE A 210 -9.14 5.45 -12.91
CA PHE A 210 -8.85 5.70 -14.31
C PHE A 210 -10.10 5.68 -15.19
N THR A 211 -11.00 4.72 -14.95
CA THR A 211 -12.31 4.67 -15.62
C THR A 211 -13.11 5.93 -15.35
N SER A 212 -13.09 6.44 -14.11
CA SER A 212 -13.78 7.70 -13.75
C SER A 212 -13.14 8.92 -14.43
N PHE A 213 -11.81 8.96 -14.53
CA PHE A 213 -11.09 10.02 -15.25
C PHE A 213 -11.43 10.02 -16.75
N PHE A 214 -11.43 8.85 -17.40
CA PHE A 214 -11.81 8.72 -18.80
C PHE A 214 -13.30 9.00 -19.03
N ALA A 215 -14.17 8.56 -18.13
CA ALA A 215 -15.58 8.92 -18.17
C ALA A 215 -15.77 10.43 -18.07
N PHE A 216 -15.02 11.13 -17.19
CA PHE A 216 -15.02 12.59 -17.12
C PHE A 216 -14.50 13.24 -18.40
N PHE A 217 -13.41 12.74 -18.97
CA PHE A 217 -12.82 13.26 -20.20
C PHE A 217 -13.74 13.07 -21.42
N PHE A 218 -14.42 11.92 -21.52
CA PHE A 218 -15.37 11.60 -22.58
C PHE A 218 -16.79 12.15 -22.33
N ARG A 219 -17.11 12.60 -21.11
CA ARG A 219 -18.32 13.38 -20.79
C ARG A 219 -18.21 14.81 -21.32
N GLY A 220 -17.77 14.94 -22.57
CA GLY A 220 -17.64 16.20 -23.27
C GLY A 220 -18.94 17.01 -23.19
N SER A 221 -18.79 18.27 -22.75
CA SER A 221 -19.70 19.39 -23.02
C SER A 221 -21.19 19.05 -23.22
N SER A 222 -21.85 18.46 -22.23
CA SER A 222 -23.31 18.50 -22.20
C SER A 222 -23.72 19.94 -21.83
N SER A 223 -24.01 20.73 -22.86
CA SER A 223 -24.47 22.14 -22.88
C SER A 223 -23.38 23.23 -22.96
N PHE A 224 -22.91 23.50 -24.18
CA PHE A 224 -22.21 24.74 -24.55
C PHE A 224 -23.04 26.02 -24.26
N LYS A 225 -24.34 25.88 -23.93
CA LYS A 225 -25.25 26.97 -23.55
C LYS A 225 -25.17 27.39 -22.07
N GLU A 226 -24.59 26.57 -21.19
CA GLU A 226 -24.40 26.92 -19.76
C GLU A 226 -22.97 27.40 -19.44
N GLY A 227 -22.02 27.14 -20.35
CA GLY A 227 -20.59 27.40 -20.17
C GLY A 227 -20.12 28.85 -20.29
N LEU A 228 -20.99 29.86 -20.32
CA LEU A 228 -20.57 31.27 -20.30
C LEU A 228 -20.64 31.92 -18.92
N ASN A 229 -21.45 31.39 -17.99
CA ASN A 229 -21.53 31.92 -16.62
C ASN A 229 -20.80 31.08 -15.57
N THR A 230 -20.30 29.89 -15.92
CA THR A 230 -19.80 28.90 -14.93
C THR A 230 -18.37 28.42 -15.22
N LYS A 231 -17.64 29.11 -16.11
CA LYS A 231 -16.25 28.77 -16.47
C LYS A 231 -15.29 28.78 -15.28
N ASP A 232 -15.57 29.58 -14.25
CA ASP A 232 -14.73 29.68 -13.06
C ASP A 232 -15.12 28.69 -11.93
N PHE A 233 -16.31 28.06 -12.00
CA PHE A 233 -16.79 27.12 -10.97
C PHE A 233 -16.62 25.64 -11.37
N ILE A 234 -16.71 25.30 -12.67
CA ILE A 234 -16.74 23.90 -13.15
C ILE A 234 -15.40 23.17 -13.01
N ALA A 235 -14.26 23.86 -13.14
CA ALA A 235 -12.95 23.21 -13.11
C ALA A 235 -12.55 22.70 -11.70
N THR A 236 -13.02 23.38 -10.65
CA THR A 236 -12.70 23.04 -9.25
C THR A 236 -13.69 22.03 -8.67
N GLU A 237 -14.95 22.04 -9.15
CA GLU A 237 -16.01 21.13 -8.70
C GLU A 237 -15.87 19.74 -9.34
N GLY A 238 -15.58 19.63 -10.63
CA GLY A 238 -15.46 18.34 -11.32
C GLY A 238 -14.36 17.42 -10.76
N LEU A 239 -13.17 17.97 -10.46
CA LEU A 239 -12.07 17.20 -9.86
C LEU A 239 -12.40 16.71 -8.45
N LYS A 240 -13.00 17.58 -7.63
CA LYS A 240 -13.40 17.24 -6.25
C LYS A 240 -14.50 16.20 -6.22
N ASP A 241 -15.41 16.23 -7.18
CA ASP A 241 -16.49 15.26 -7.33
C ASP A 241 -16.00 13.91 -7.83
N VAL A 242 -15.01 13.87 -8.73
CA VAL A 242 -14.34 12.62 -9.13
C VAL A 242 -13.61 11.99 -7.93
N PHE A 243 -12.89 12.78 -7.14
CA PHE A 243 -12.25 12.28 -5.92
C PHE A 243 -13.26 11.78 -4.88
N ARG A 244 -14.41 12.45 -4.70
CA ARG A 244 -15.48 12.00 -3.81
C ARG A 244 -16.14 10.72 -4.31
N ALA A 245 -16.39 10.60 -5.61
CA ALA A 245 -16.94 9.41 -6.21
C ALA A 245 -16.00 8.22 -6.00
N ALA A 246 -14.69 8.39 -6.26
CA ALA A 246 -13.70 7.36 -5.99
C ALA A 246 -13.67 6.95 -4.52
N LEU A 247 -13.69 7.92 -3.58
CA LEU A 247 -13.71 7.64 -2.15
C LEU A 247 -14.97 6.86 -1.72
N ASN A 248 -16.13 7.24 -2.25
CA ASN A 248 -17.39 6.56 -1.97
C ASN A 248 -17.38 5.11 -2.48
N VAL A 249 -16.83 4.87 -3.67
CA VAL A 249 -16.68 3.50 -4.18
C VAL A 249 -15.76 2.69 -3.28
N VAL A 250 -14.61 3.24 -2.86
CA VAL A 250 -13.71 2.53 -1.94
C VAL A 250 -14.38 2.19 -0.60
N ILE A 251 -15.09 3.15 0.00
CA ILE A 251 -15.80 2.93 1.27
C ILE A 251 -16.90 1.88 1.09
N PHE A 252 -17.66 1.96 0.00
CA PHE A 252 -18.71 1.00 -0.32
C PHE A 252 -18.15 -0.39 -0.56
N THR A 253 -17.10 -0.53 -1.37
CA THR A 253 -16.42 -1.80 -1.63
C THR A 253 -15.92 -2.43 -0.34
N LEU A 254 -15.19 -1.67 0.50
CA LEU A 254 -14.70 -2.17 1.78
C LEU A 254 -15.84 -2.59 2.72
N ALA A 255 -16.94 -1.85 2.76
CA ALA A 255 -18.10 -2.20 3.58
C ALA A 255 -18.75 -3.51 3.11
N VAL A 256 -18.92 -3.69 1.81
CA VAL A 256 -19.46 -4.92 1.22
C VAL A 256 -18.50 -6.09 1.43
N GLU A 257 -17.19 -5.88 1.25
CA GLU A 257 -16.16 -6.90 1.50
C GLU A 257 -16.15 -7.35 2.95
N LEU A 258 -16.24 -6.43 3.91
CA LEU A 258 -16.29 -6.77 5.34
C LEU A 258 -17.57 -7.54 5.70
N LEU A 259 -18.72 -7.13 5.16
CA LEU A 259 -19.98 -7.84 5.39
C LEU A 259 -20.00 -9.22 4.74
N GLY A 260 -19.38 -9.38 3.57
CA GLY A 260 -19.32 -10.66 2.86
C GLY A 260 -18.22 -11.60 3.37
N ALA A 261 -17.21 -11.09 4.08
CA ALA A 261 -16.13 -11.88 4.66
C ALA A 261 -16.48 -12.47 6.05
N LEU A 262 -17.45 -11.87 6.75
CA LEU A 262 -18.02 -12.35 8.03
C LEU A 262 -18.97 -13.54 7.80
#